data_AF-A0A081BUH5-F1
#
_entry.id   AF-A0A081BUH5-F1
#
_cell.length_a   1.000
_cell.length_b   1.000
_cell.length_c   1.000
_cell.angle_alpha   90.00
_cell.angle_beta   90.00
_cell.angle_gamma   90.00
#
_symmetry.space_group_name_H-M   'P 1'
#
loop_
_entity.id
_entity.type
_entity.pdbx_description
1 polymer ?
#
loop_
_entity_poly.entity_id
_entity_poly.type
_entity_poly.pdbx_seq_one_letter_code
_entity_poly.pdbx_strand_id
1 'polypeptide(L)'
;MNNAVTFMTNLENQVDMVKTLSRLPALKAALESDVIANDPLLKGSADQMVVGEPMPVVMEMRCNWDAMKPELNAVMSNTKTPEVAALAMQAAADACVKTLE
;
A
#
# COMPACT_ATOMS: atom_id res chain seq x y z
N MET A 1 -18.85 -14.09 20.14
CA MET A 1 -19.79 -13.18 19.44
C MET A 1 -19.85 -13.61 17.98
N ASN A 2 -21.02 -14.03 17.48
CA ASN A 2 -21.23 -14.27 16.04
C ASN A 2 -21.90 -13.03 15.45
N ASN A 3 -21.16 -12.22 14.71
CA ASN A 3 -21.67 -11.08 13.95
C ASN A 3 -21.15 -11.12 12.51
N ALA A 4 -21.69 -10.24 11.65
CA ALA A 4 -21.33 -10.20 10.24
C ALA A 4 -19.82 -10.06 10.00
N VAL A 5 -19.12 -9.22 10.79
CA VAL A 5 -17.67 -9.04 10.66
C VAL A 5 -16.96 -10.36 10.94
N THR A 6 -17.23 -11.00 12.07
CA THR A 6 -16.60 -12.28 12.43
C THR A 6 -16.90 -13.41 11.44
N PHE A 7 -18.08 -13.39 10.81
CA PHE A 7 -18.41 -14.33 9.72
C PHE A 7 -17.57 -14.02 8.48
N MET A 8 -17.63 -12.80 7.96
CA MET A 8 -16.94 -12.40 6.72
C MET A 8 -15.41 -12.52 6.82
N THR A 9 -14.84 -12.35 8.01
CA THR A 9 -13.38 -12.39 8.21
C THR A 9 -12.88 -13.73 8.77
N ASN A 10 -13.71 -14.78 8.83
CA ASN A 10 -13.25 -16.11 9.26
C ASN A 10 -12.32 -16.76 8.22
N LEU A 11 -11.68 -17.88 8.59
CA LEU A 11 -10.73 -18.58 7.72
C LEU A 11 -11.36 -19.05 6.41
N GLU A 12 -12.52 -19.70 6.48
CA GLU A 12 -13.21 -20.25 5.31
C GLU A 12 -13.52 -19.16 4.28
N ASN A 13 -14.14 -18.07 4.71
CA ASN A 13 -14.53 -16.96 3.85
C ASN A 13 -13.32 -16.18 3.32
N GLN A 14 -12.24 -16.02 4.11
CA GLN A 14 -11.03 -15.39 3.59
C GLN A 14 -10.31 -16.27 2.56
N VAL A 15 -10.23 -17.59 2.76
CA VAL A 15 -9.66 -18.51 1.76
C VAL A 15 -10.51 -18.52 0.48
N ASP A 16 -11.83 -18.50 0.60
CA ASP A 16 -12.74 -18.39 -0.55
C ASP A 16 -12.52 -17.06 -1.30
N MET A 17 -12.39 -15.95 -0.58
CA MET A 17 -12.07 -14.65 -1.18
C MET A 17 -10.77 -14.68 -1.99
N VAL A 18 -9.72 -15.35 -1.51
CA VAL A 18 -8.48 -15.50 -2.27
C VAL A 18 -8.73 -16.27 -3.57
N LYS A 19 -9.44 -17.40 -3.49
CA LYS A 19 -9.78 -18.25 -4.65
C LYS A 19 -10.57 -17.47 -5.71
N THR A 20 -11.55 -16.68 -5.28
CA THR A 20 -12.47 -15.99 -6.18
C THR A 20 -11.88 -14.70 -6.76
N LEU A 21 -11.14 -13.93 -5.95
CA LEU A 21 -10.75 -12.56 -6.29
C LEU A 21 -9.24 -12.37 -6.47
N SER A 22 -8.43 -13.37 -6.16
CA SER A 22 -6.96 -13.27 -6.14
C SER A 22 -6.47 -12.08 -5.29
N ARG A 23 -7.13 -11.86 -4.14
CA ARG A 23 -6.78 -10.84 -3.15
C ARG A 23 -6.14 -11.48 -1.95
N LEU A 24 -5.00 -10.96 -1.51
CA LEU A 24 -4.34 -11.45 -0.30
C LEU A 24 -5.23 -11.24 0.93
N PRO A 25 -5.32 -12.24 1.82
CA PRO A 25 -6.11 -12.15 3.04
C PRO A 25 -5.32 -11.39 4.12
N ALA A 26 -6.04 -10.78 5.06
CA ALA A 26 -5.43 -10.18 6.24
C ALA A 26 -5.23 -11.21 7.37
N LEU A 27 -6.00 -12.31 7.37
CA LEU A 27 -5.86 -13.37 8.37
C LEU A 27 -4.63 -14.22 8.07
N LYS A 28 -3.71 -14.29 9.04
CA LYS A 28 -2.46 -15.08 8.92
C LYS A 28 -2.69 -16.54 8.51
N ALA A 29 -3.67 -17.22 9.12
CA ALA A 29 -3.98 -18.61 8.77
C ALA A 29 -4.47 -18.80 7.32
N ALA A 30 -5.14 -17.80 6.75
CA ALA A 30 -5.52 -17.83 5.33
C ALA A 30 -4.32 -17.50 4.43
N LEU A 31 -3.40 -16.65 4.88
CA LEU A 31 -2.17 -16.29 4.17
C LEU A 31 -1.25 -17.50 3.96
N GLU A 32 -1.28 -18.45 4.89
CA GLU A 32 -0.49 -19.70 4.87
C GLU A 32 -1.18 -20.83 4.07
N SER A 33 -2.32 -20.57 3.41
CA SER A 33 -3.07 -21.61 2.71
C SER A 33 -2.46 -22.03 1.37
N ASP A 34 -2.75 -23.27 0.97
CA ASP A 34 -2.27 -23.86 -0.28
C ASP A 34 -2.66 -23.06 -1.53
N VAL A 35 -3.77 -22.32 -1.50
CA VAL A 35 -4.18 -21.49 -2.66
C VAL A 35 -3.19 -20.35 -2.91
N ILE A 36 -2.52 -19.85 -1.88
CA ILE A 36 -1.47 -18.82 -2.01
C ILE A 36 -0.14 -19.49 -2.26
N ALA A 37 0.19 -20.55 -1.53
CA ALA A 37 1.49 -21.22 -1.64
C ALA A 37 1.75 -21.81 -3.04
N ASN A 38 0.70 -22.29 -3.71
CA ASN A 38 0.80 -22.93 -5.03
C ASN A 38 0.61 -21.97 -6.21
N ASP A 39 0.19 -20.73 -5.99
CA ASP A 39 0.14 -19.70 -7.03
C ASP A 39 1.37 -18.80 -6.90
N PRO A 40 2.30 -18.79 -7.90
CA PRO A 40 3.52 -18.01 -7.80
C PRO A 40 3.30 -16.49 -7.73
N LEU A 41 2.21 -15.96 -8.28
CA LEU A 41 1.88 -14.53 -8.20
C LEU A 41 1.37 -14.17 -6.81
N LEU A 42 0.48 -15.00 -6.25
CA LEU A 42 -0.01 -14.78 -4.89
C LEU A 42 1.08 -14.99 -3.86
N LYS A 43 1.90 -16.03 -4.02
CA LYS A 43 3.06 -16.28 -3.16
C LYS A 43 4.03 -15.11 -3.16
N GLY A 44 4.45 -14.64 -4.34
CA GLY A 44 5.36 -13.50 -4.44
C GLY A 44 4.77 -12.22 -3.84
N SER A 45 3.47 -11.99 -4.04
CA SER A 45 2.77 -10.86 -3.43
C SER A 45 2.72 -10.97 -1.90
N ALA A 46 2.50 -12.17 -1.35
CA ALA A 46 2.49 -12.42 0.08
C ALA A 46 3.88 -12.23 0.70
N ASP A 47 4.92 -12.75 0.05
CA ASP A 47 6.33 -12.59 0.46
C ASP A 47 6.71 -11.10 0.54
N GLN A 48 6.23 -10.26 -0.39
CA GLN A 48 6.48 -8.81 -0.39
C GLN A 48 5.64 -8.07 0.66
N MET A 49 4.37 -8.48 0.85
CA MET A 49 3.46 -7.83 1.80
C MET A 49 4.00 -7.89 3.24
N VAL A 50 4.58 -9.03 3.65
CA VAL A 50 5.03 -9.24 5.03
C VAL A 50 6.28 -8.44 5.42
N VAL A 51 7.01 -7.92 4.44
CA VAL A 51 8.16 -7.03 4.64
C VAL A 51 7.85 -5.56 4.31
N GLY A 52 6.60 -5.26 3.94
CA GLY A 52 6.14 -3.90 3.66
C GLY A 52 5.76 -3.14 4.92
N GLU A 53 5.87 -1.82 4.85
CA GLU A 53 5.37 -0.89 5.86
C GLU A 53 4.04 -0.28 5.38
N PRO A 54 2.99 -0.20 6.23
CA PRO A 54 1.78 0.55 5.90
C PRO A 54 2.09 2.01 5.61
N MET A 55 1.41 2.60 4.62
CA MET A 55 1.49 4.05 4.40
C MET A 55 0.95 4.82 5.62
N PRO A 56 1.51 6.00 5.95
CA PRO A 56 0.95 6.86 6.98
C PRO A 56 -0.54 7.16 6.72
N VAL A 57 -1.38 6.98 7.75
CA VAL A 57 -2.84 7.16 7.68
C VAL A 57 -3.31 8.57 8.09
N VAL A 58 -2.36 9.47 8.34
CA VAL A 58 -2.63 10.87 8.73
C VAL A 58 -2.97 11.72 7.50
N MET A 59 -3.69 12.82 7.72
CA MET A 59 -4.21 13.67 6.62
C MET A 59 -3.08 14.30 5.79
N GLU A 60 -1.95 14.60 6.43
CA GLU A 60 -0.72 15.15 5.88
C GLU A 60 -0.11 14.27 4.78
N MET A 61 -0.45 12.98 4.73
CA MET A 61 0.00 12.09 3.66
C MET A 61 -0.51 12.56 2.28
N ARG A 62 -1.63 13.28 2.21
CA ARG A 62 -2.11 13.88 0.95
C ARG A 62 -1.12 14.90 0.39
N CYS A 63 -0.57 15.77 1.24
CA CYS A 63 0.42 16.77 0.85
C CYS A 63 1.67 16.13 0.25
N ASN A 64 2.10 15.00 0.79
CA ASN A 64 3.22 14.23 0.24
C ASN A 64 2.92 13.75 -1.18
N TRP A 65 1.75 13.17 -1.45
CA TRP A 65 1.37 12.72 -2.80
C TRP A 65 1.34 13.85 -3.82
N ASP A 66 0.77 15.00 -3.45
CA ASP A 66 0.69 16.16 -4.32
C ASP A 66 2.07 16.76 -4.62
N ALA A 67 2.97 16.79 -3.63
CA ALA A 67 4.34 17.25 -3.81
C ALA A 67 5.20 16.26 -4.63
N MET A 68 4.99 14.95 -4.47
CA MET A 68 5.79 13.93 -5.15
C MET A 68 5.57 13.91 -6.67
N LYS A 69 4.32 14.00 -7.10
CA LYS A 69 3.93 13.77 -8.50
C LYS A 69 4.63 14.68 -9.53
N PRO A 70 4.66 16.02 -9.39
CA PRO A 70 5.32 16.88 -10.38
C PRO A 70 6.83 16.66 -10.43
N GLU A 71 7.46 16.44 -9.28
CA GLU A 71 8.91 16.28 -9.18
C GLU A 71 9.37 14.91 -9.72
N LEU A 72 8.61 13.83 -9.47
CA LEU A 72 8.87 12.53 -10.08
C LEU A 72 8.77 12.62 -11.61
N ASN A 73 7.74 13.29 -12.15
CA ASN A 73 7.61 13.50 -13.59
C ASN A 73 8.78 14.31 -14.18
N ALA A 74 9.29 15.30 -13.44
CA ALA A 74 10.43 16.09 -13.86
C ALA A 74 11.72 15.24 -13.96
N VAL A 75 11.94 14.32 -13.02
CA VAL A 75 13.05 13.35 -13.09
C VAL A 75 12.88 12.41 -14.27
N MET A 76 11.69 11.81 -14.43
CA MET A 76 11.41 10.86 -15.52
C MET A 76 11.51 11.50 -16.92
N SER A 77 11.31 12.81 -17.02
CA SER A 77 11.48 13.59 -18.26
C SER A 77 12.89 14.16 -18.44
N ASN A 78 13.83 13.87 -17.53
CA ASN A 78 15.19 14.43 -17.50
C ASN A 78 15.23 15.97 -17.44
N THR A 79 14.19 16.62 -16.90
CA THR A 79 14.12 18.08 -16.75
C THR A 79 14.61 18.57 -15.39
N LYS A 80 14.73 17.67 -14.40
CA LYS A 80 15.37 17.89 -13.11
C LYS A 80 16.21 16.68 -12.72
N THR A 81 17.29 16.89 -11.95
CA THR A 81 18.03 15.77 -11.35
C THR A 81 17.25 15.21 -10.14
N PRO A 82 17.47 13.94 -9.76
CA PRO A 82 16.84 13.36 -8.58
C PRO A 82 17.04 14.18 -7.30
N GLU A 83 18.23 14.73 -7.09
CA GLU A 83 18.58 15.50 -5.88
C GLU A 83 17.79 16.81 -5.82
N VAL A 84 17.71 17.53 -6.94
CA VAL A 84 16.95 18.79 -7.01
C VAL A 84 15.45 18.54 -6.87
N ALA A 85 14.94 17.48 -7.50
CA ALA A 85 13.53 17.11 -7.42
C ALA A 85 13.13 16.69 -5.99
N ALA A 86 13.98 15.93 -5.28
CA ALA A 86 13.73 15.53 -3.90
C ALA A 86 13.67 16.74 -2.94
N LEU A 87 14.55 17.72 -3.10
CA LEU A 87 14.52 18.95 -2.30
C LEU A 87 13.24 19.77 -2.55
N ALA A 88 12.84 19.91 -3.82
CA ALA A 88 11.62 20.61 -4.20
C ALA A 88 10.35 19.91 -3.67
N MET A 89 10.34 18.58 -3.73
CA MET A 89 9.28 17.73 -3.19
C MET A 89 9.11 17.92 -1.67
N GLN A 90 10.21 17.88 -0.90
CA GLN A 90 10.16 18.11 0.54
C GLN A 90 9.64 19.52 0.87
N ALA A 91 10.17 20.54 0.20
CA ALA A 91 9.76 21.92 0.44
C ALA A 91 8.27 22.16 0.13
N ALA A 92 7.74 21.54 -0.93
CA ALA A 92 6.32 21.63 -1.29
C ALA A 92 5.42 20.87 -0.29
N ALA A 93 5.86 19.70 0.17
CA ALA A 93 5.14 18.95 1.20
C ALA A 93 5.05 19.75 2.50
N ASP A 94 6.17 20.30 2.98
CA ASP A 94 6.22 21.13 4.20
C ASP A 94 5.32 22.37 4.08
N ALA A 95 5.32 23.02 2.91
CA ALA A 95 4.47 24.18 2.66
C ALA A 95 2.97 23.81 2.69
N CYS A 96 2.59 22.66 2.12
CA CYS A 96 1.22 22.17 2.12
C CYS A 96 0.77 21.77 3.53
N VAL A 97 1.59 21.03 4.28
CA VAL A 97 1.26 20.59 5.64
C VAL A 97 0.96 21.78 6.55
N LYS A 98 1.74 22.86 6.44
CA LYS A 98 1.49 24.12 7.18
C LYS A 98 0.14 24.79 6.89
N THR A 99 -0.54 24.42 5.80
CA THR A 99 -1.89 24.93 5.51
C THR A 99 -3.00 24.13 6.18
N LEU A 100 -2.65 22.99 6.79
CA LEU A 100 -3.57 22.10 7.50
C LEU A 100 -3.59 22.36 9.03
N GLU A 101 -2.63 23.15 9.53
CA GLU A 101 -2.52 23.62 10.93
C GLU A 101 -3.37 24.89 11.16
#